data_AF-A0A520I2E5-F1
#
_entry.id   AF-A0A520I2E5-F1
#
_cell.length_a   1.000
_cell.length_b   1.000
_cell.length_c   1.000
_cell.angle_alpha   90.00
_cell.angle_beta   90.00
_cell.angle_gamma   90.00
#
_symmetry.space_group_name_H-M   'P 1'
#
loop_
_entity.id
_entity.type
_entity.pdbx_description
1 polymer ?
#
loop_
_entity_poly.entity_id
_entity_poly.type
_entity_poly.pdbx_seq_one_letter_code
_entity_poly.pdbx_strand_id
1 'polypeptide(L)' 'MSAFAITATLPLLLGAADPPAWTRAQAPFPIAGPITYVGSEGIAAYLIRTSTGAILIDGTLAENAG' A
#
# COMPACT_ATOMS: atom_id res chain seq x y z
N MET A 1 46.04 -3.52 -30.64
CA MET A 1 45.25 -2.57 -29.82
C MET A 1 44.17 -3.39 -29.14
N SER A 2 44.39 -3.82 -27.89
CA SER A 2 43.42 -4.64 -27.15
C SER A 2 42.47 -3.71 -26.39
N ALA A 3 41.19 -3.77 -26.71
CA ALA A 3 40.16 -3.04 -25.99
C ALA A 3 39.78 -3.80 -24.71
N PHE A 4 39.95 -3.15 -23.55
CA PHE A 4 39.44 -3.66 -22.28
C PHE A 4 37.96 -3.30 -22.16
N ALA A 5 37.10 -4.31 -22.02
CA ALA A 5 35.69 -4.10 -21.70
C ALA A 5 35.55 -3.88 -20.18
N ILE A 6 35.01 -2.72 -19.79
CA ILE A 6 34.71 -2.41 -18.39
C ILE A 6 33.32 -2.95 -18.09
N THR A 7 33.23 -3.99 -17.27
CA THR A 7 31.95 -4.46 -16.70
C THR A 7 31.58 -3.55 -15.53
N ALA A 8 30.59 -2.68 -15.73
CA ALA A 8 30.03 -1.88 -14.65
C ALA A 8 29.10 -2.76 -13.79
N THR A 9 29.48 -3.01 -12.54
CA THR A 9 28.61 -3.68 -11.56
C THR A 9 27.67 -2.65 -10.96
N LEU A 10 26.40 -2.68 -11.33
CA LEU A 10 25.38 -1.82 -10.70
C LEU A 10 25.14 -2.34 -9.27
N PRO A 11 25.25 -1.50 -8.23
CA PRO A 11 24.89 -1.92 -6.88
C PRO A 11 23.38 -2.15 -6.83
N LEU A 12 22.95 -3.35 -6.43
CA LEU A 12 21.57 -3.63 -6.08
C LEU A 12 21.24 -2.88 -4.79
N LEU A 13 20.35 -1.90 -4.85
CA LEU A 13 19.77 -1.29 -3.66
C LEU A 13 18.75 -2.28 -3.08
N LEU A 14 19.23 -3.20 -2.24
CA LEU A 14 18.36 -4.11 -1.48
C LEU A 14 17.76 -3.34 -0.30
N GLY A 15 16.67 -2.62 -0.55
CA GLY A 15 15.77 -2.17 0.51
C GLY A 15 15.00 -3.35 1.10
N ALA A 16 14.60 -3.26 2.37
CA ALA A 16 13.65 -4.21 2.91
C ALA A 16 12.34 -4.10 2.11
N ALA A 17 11.83 -5.24 1.63
CA ALA A 17 10.53 -5.27 0.97
C ALA A 17 9.44 -4.98 2.00
N ASP A 18 8.39 -4.28 1.56
CA ASP A 18 7.21 -4.08 2.39
C ASP A 18 6.57 -5.43 2.78
N PRO A 19 5.99 -5.55 3.97
CA PRO A 19 5.29 -6.76 4.39
C PRO A 19 4.21 -7.16 3.35
N PRO A 20 4.15 -8.43 2.90
CA PRO A 20 3.19 -8.86 1.89
C PRO A 20 1.71 -8.62 2.26
N ALA A 21 1.40 -8.52 3.56
CA ALA A 21 0.06 -8.20 4.04
C ALA A 21 -0.39 -6.77 3.67
N TRP A 22 0.55 -5.86 3.40
CA TRP A 22 0.26 -4.48 3.06
C TRP A 22 -0.45 -4.33 1.71
N THR A 23 -0.21 -5.26 0.79
CA THR A 23 -0.77 -5.25 -0.58
C THR A 23 -1.90 -6.28 -0.76
N ARG A 24 -2.12 -7.13 0.24
CA ARG A 24 -3.17 -8.14 0.16
C ARG A 24 -4.53 -7.49 0.45
N ALA A 25 -5.41 -7.54 -0.55
CA ALA A 25 -6.75 -6.97 -0.46
C ALA A 25 -7.58 -7.60 0.67
N GLN A 26 -8.31 -6.76 1.38
CA GLN A 26 -9.28 -7.14 2.40
C GLN A 26 -10.65 -6.57 1.99
N ALA A 27 -11.69 -7.40 2.01
CA ALA A 27 -13.04 -6.94 1.73
C ALA A 27 -13.47 -5.91 2.79
N PRO A 28 -14.09 -4.77 2.41
CA PRO A 28 -14.57 -3.80 3.38
C PRO A 28 -15.55 -4.41 4.37
N PHE A 29 -15.43 -4.06 5.65
CA PHE A 29 -16.30 -4.58 6.70
C PHE A 29 -16.66 -3.51 7.74
N PRO A 30 -17.87 -3.57 8.33
CA PRO A 30 -18.29 -2.60 9.34
C PRO A 30 -17.50 -2.79 10.64
N ILE A 31 -17.09 -1.69 11.27
CA ILE A 31 -16.44 -1.71 12.59
C ILE A 31 -17.43 -1.29 13.66
N ALA A 32 -17.91 -0.04 13.58
CA ALA A 32 -18.85 0.53 14.55
C ALA A 32 -19.55 1.75 13.95
N GLY A 33 -20.87 1.85 14.16
CA GLY A 33 -21.67 2.99 13.69
C GLY A 33 -21.40 3.34 12.22
N PRO A 34 -20.96 4.58 11.89
CA PRO A 34 -20.69 4.99 10.51
C PRO A 34 -19.32 4.54 9.96
N ILE A 35 -18.51 3.82 10.75
CA ILE A 35 -17.12 3.48 10.44
C ILE A 35 -17.05 2.12 9.74
N THR A 36 -16.44 2.10 8.56
CA THR A 36 -16.15 0.89 7.77
C THR A 36 -14.64 0.78 7.57
N TYR A 37 -14.08 -0.41 7.80
CA TYR A 37 -12.72 -0.72 7.40
C TYR A 37 -12.63 -0.81 5.88
N VAL A 38 -11.66 -0.15 5.26
CA VAL A 38 -11.43 -0.15 3.80
C VAL A 38 -9.95 -0.32 3.44
N GLY A 39 -9.12 -0.74 4.41
CA GLY A 39 -7.69 -0.98 4.20
C GLY A 39 -7.36 -2.35 3.59
N SER A 40 -6.08 -2.69 3.58
CA SER A 40 -5.57 -4.03 3.23
C SER A 40 -5.49 -4.91 4.48
N GLU A 41 -5.02 -6.16 4.38
CA GLU A 41 -4.82 -7.00 5.57
C GLU A 41 -3.82 -6.40 6.58
N GLY A 42 -2.81 -5.65 6.08
CA GLY A 42 -1.70 -5.14 6.90
C GLY A 42 -1.64 -3.62 7.07
N ILE A 43 -2.49 -2.86 6.38
CA ILE A 43 -2.57 -1.39 6.51
C ILE A 43 -4.02 -0.98 6.69
N ALA A 44 -4.28 -0.27 7.79
CA ALA A 44 -5.61 0.23 8.09
C ALA A 44 -5.95 1.49 7.28
N ALA A 45 -7.15 1.50 6.71
CA ALA A 45 -7.80 2.69 6.20
C ALA A 45 -9.28 2.63 6.59
N TYR A 46 -9.88 3.79 6.87
CA TYR A 46 -11.24 3.87 7.40
C TYR A 46 -12.10 4.85 6.62
N LEU A 47 -13.29 4.41 6.28
CA LEU A 47 -14.32 5.26 5.70
C LEU A 47 -15.38 5.57 6.76
N ILE A 48 -15.56 6.85 7.06
CA ILE A 48 -16.58 7.34 7.98
C ILE A 48 -17.66 8.05 7.17
N ARG A 49 -18.87 7.51 7.14
CA ARG A 49 -20.01 8.11 6.43
C ARG A 49 -20.78 9.07 7.34
N THR A 50 -21.01 10.29 6.87
CA THR A 50 -21.84 11.30 7.54
C THR A 50 -23.05 11.63 6.67
N SER A 51 -24.00 12.41 7.20
CA SER A 51 -25.15 12.88 6.41
C SER A 51 -24.77 13.86 5.30
N THR A 52 -23.57 14.45 5.36
CA THR A 52 -23.10 15.49 4.43
C THR A 52 -21.97 15.03 3.53
N GLY A 53 -21.54 13.76 3.63
CA GLY A 53 -20.45 13.22 2.82
C GLY A 53 -19.73 12.07 3.50
N ALA A 54 -18.45 11.91 3.17
CA ALA A 54 -17.61 10.90 3.75
C ALA A 54 -16.21 11.45 4.08
N ILE A 55 -15.62 10.89 5.12
CA ILE A 55 -14.25 11.15 5.54
C ILE A 55 -13.48 9.86 5.34
N LEU A 56 -12.36 9.94 4.61
CA LEU A 56 -11.41 8.85 4.48
C LEU A 56 -10.21 9.14 5.39
N ILE A 57 -9.91 8.23 6.31
CA ILE A 57 -8.72 8.27 7.15
C ILE A 57 -7.73 7.26 6.58
N ASP A 58 -6.59 7.77 6.12
CA ASP A 58 -5.56 7.03 5.39
C ASP A 58 -6.07 6.47 4.04
N GLY A 59 -5.15 6.04 3.16
CA GLY A 59 -5.46 5.62 1.79
C GLY A 59 -4.90 4.25 1.40
N THR A 60 -4.23 3.53 2.33
CA THR A 60 -3.39 2.35 2.03
C THR A 60 -2.31 2.64 0.98
N LEU A 61 -1.67 1.62 0.40
CA LEU A 61 -0.69 1.78 -0.69
C LEU A 61 -1.40 2.13 -2.00
N ALA A 62 -0.71 2.88 -2.87
CA ALA A 62 -1.25 3.32 -4.15
C ALA A 62 -1.68 2.15 -5.06
N GLU A 63 -0.98 1.02 -4.99
CA GLU A 63 -1.32 -0.20 -5.73
C GLU A 63 -2.61 -0.89 -5.26
N ASN A 64 -3.10 -0.55 -4.07
CA ASN A 64 -4.36 -1.05 -3.53
C ASN A 64 -5.53 -0.13 -3.88
N ALA A 65 -5.28 1.06 -4.45
CA ALA A 65 -6.34 1.94 -4.91
C ALA A 65 -7.02 1.30 -6.13
N GLY A 66 -8.33 1.05 -6.01
CA GLY A 66 -9.16 0.52 -7.09
C GLY A 66 -9.41 1.49 -8.23
#